data_AF-A0A392NLF4-F1
#
_entry.id   AF-A0A392NLF4-F1
#
_cell.length_a   1.000
_cell.length_b   1.000
_cell.length_c   1.000
_cell.angle_alpha   90.00
_cell.angle_beta   90.00
_cell.angle_gamma   90.00
#
_symmetry.space_group_name_H-M   'P 1'
#
loop_
_entity.id
_entity.type
_entity.pdbx_description
1 polymer ?
#
loop_
_entity_poly.entity_id
_entity_poly.type
_entity_poly.pdbx_seq_one_letter_code
_entity_poly.pdbx_strand_id
1 'polypeptide(L)'
;YVAPEYANSGLLNEKSDVYSYGVLLLEAITGRDPVDYNRSAAEVNLVDWLKMMVGNKHAEEVVDPNIETRPSTSALKRVLLTALRCVD
;
A
#
# COMPACT_ATOMS: atom_id res chain seq x y z
N TYR A 1 7.65 3.06 3.76
CA TYR A 1 7.59 3.72 5.08
C TYR A 1 8.09 5.15 5.06
N VAL A 2 9.21 5.48 4.39
CA VAL A 2 9.66 6.88 4.32
C VAL A 2 8.71 7.67 3.41
N ALA A 3 8.02 8.66 3.96
CA ALA A 3 7.16 9.55 3.19
C ALA A 3 8.00 10.41 2.23
N PRO A 4 7.56 10.67 0.98
CA PRO A 4 8.33 11.44 0.01
C PRO A 4 8.73 12.84 0.50
N GLU A 5 7.82 13.52 1.19
CA GLU A 5 8.05 14.84 1.78
C GLU A 5 9.06 14.79 2.92
N TYR A 6 9.08 13.70 3.70
CA TYR A 6 10.09 13.49 4.74
C TYR A 6 11.47 13.23 4.10
N ALA A 7 11.54 12.39 3.07
CA ALA A 7 12.79 12.13 2.34
C ALA A 7 13.38 13.41 1.74
N ASN A 8 12.53 14.29 1.20
CA ASN A 8 12.98 15.52 0.53
C ASN A 8 13.34 16.65 1.51
N SER A 9 12.57 16.82 2.59
CA SER A 9 12.73 17.96 3.51
C SER A 9 13.53 17.63 4.77
N GLY A 10 13.63 16.35 5.14
CA GLY A 10 14.16 15.91 6.42
C GLY A 10 13.25 16.21 7.62
N LEU A 11 12.07 16.80 7.41
CA LEU A 11 11.15 17.16 8.48
C LEU A 11 10.23 15.98 8.81
N LEU A 12 10.46 15.36 9.96
CA LEU A 12 9.57 14.37 10.52
C LEU A 12 8.36 15.06 11.17
N ASN A 13 7.15 14.61 10.82
CA ASN A 13 5.91 15.11 11.40
C ASN A 13 4.81 14.03 11.38
N GLU A 14 3.63 14.36 11.91
CA GLU A 14 2.49 13.45 11.98
C GLU A 14 2.03 12.92 10.60
N LYS A 15 2.22 13.68 9.52
CA LYS A 15 1.88 13.21 8.15
C LYS A 15 2.79 12.08 7.70
N SER A 16 4.07 12.14 8.06
CA SER A 16 5.02 11.06 7.76
C SER A 16 4.67 9.76 8.49
N ASP A 17 4.14 9.86 9.71
CA ASP A 17 3.60 8.71 10.45
C ASP A 17 2.32 8.17 9.81
N VAL A 18 1.41 9.05 9.37
CA VAL A 18 0.20 8.64 8.63
C VAL A 18 0.56 7.92 7.32
N TYR A 19 1.56 8.41 6.58
CA TYR A 19 2.06 7.74 5.38
C TYR A 19 2.59 6.34 5.72
N SER A 20 3.41 6.23 6.77
CA SER A 20 3.95 4.94 7.24
C SER A 20 2.85 3.96 7.61
N TYR A 21 1.81 4.42 8.29
CA TYR A 21 0.62 3.63 8.61
C TYR A 21 -0.13 3.16 7.35
N GLY A 22 -0.23 4.02 6.33
CA GLY A 22 -0.79 3.64 5.03
C GLY A 22 -0.04 2.49 4.39
N VAL A 23 1.30 2.56 4.35
CA VAL A 23 2.15 1.48 3.83
C VAL A 23 1.97 0.19 4.63
N LEU A 24 1.93 0.28 5.96
CA LEU A 24 1.69 -0.88 6.84
C LEU A 24 0.35 -1.57 6.56
N LEU A 25 -0.72 -0.81 6.34
CA LEU A 25 -2.02 -1.38 5.96
C LEU A 25 -1.94 -2.15 4.64
N LEU A 26 -1.14 -1.68 3.69
CA LEU A 26 -0.94 -2.37 2.41
C LEU A 26 -0.15 -3.66 2.59
N GLU A 27 0.93 -3.65 3.37
CA GLU A 27 1.65 -4.88 3.71
C GLU A 27 0.71 -5.90 4.34
N ALA A 28 -0.08 -5.47 5.32
CA ALA A 28 -0.99 -6.35 6.05
C ALA A 28 -2.04 -7.02 5.16
N ILE A 29 -2.56 -6.32 4.15
CA ILE A 29 -3.60 -6.86 3.26
C ILE A 29 -3.05 -7.62 2.06
N THR A 30 -1.84 -7.27 1.60
CA THR A 30 -1.22 -7.83 0.38
C THR A 30 -0.22 -8.93 0.64
N GLY A 31 0.34 -9.01 1.86
CA GLY A 31 1.43 -9.92 2.20
C GLY A 31 2.74 -9.63 1.46
N ARG A 32 2.87 -8.45 0.85
CA ARG A 32 4.06 -8.02 0.09
C ARG A 32 4.90 -7.05 0.91
N ASP A 33 6.22 -7.14 0.79
CA ASP A 33 7.12 -6.12 1.30
C ASP A 33 6.91 -4.77 0.57
N PRO A 34 7.11 -3.61 1.23
CA PRO A 34 6.93 -2.29 0.60
C PRO A 34 7.87 -2.02 -0.57
N VAL A 35 9.07 -2.63 -0.50
CA VAL A 35 10.12 -2.56 -1.50
C VAL A 35 10.67 -3.96 -1.73
N ASP A 36 10.41 -4.52 -2.90
CA ASP A 36 10.88 -5.86 -3.30
C ASP A 36 11.61 -5.80 -4.65
N TYR A 37 12.94 -5.82 -4.60
CA TYR A 37 13.78 -5.75 -5.79
C TYR A 37 13.81 -7.04 -6.62
N ASN A 38 13.18 -8.12 -6.16
CA ASN A 38 13.03 -9.35 -6.96
C ASN A 38 11.85 -9.25 -7.95
N ARG A 39 11.02 -8.22 -7.83
CA ARG A 39 9.89 -7.96 -8.74
C ARG A 39 10.30 -7.11 -9.94
N SER A 40 9.40 -7.04 -10.92
CA SER A 40 9.58 -6.16 -12.07
C SER A 40 9.68 -4.70 -11.63
N ALA A 41 10.35 -3.84 -12.42
CA ALA A 41 10.57 -2.43 -12.07
C ALA A 41 9.27 -1.68 -11.71
N ALA A 42 8.14 -2.02 -12.34
CA ALA A 42 6.84 -1.42 -12.08
C ALA A 42 6.16 -1.93 -10.78
N GLU A 43 6.71 -2.98 -10.18
CA GLU A 43 6.19 -3.64 -8.98
C GLU A 43 7.13 -3.57 -7.76
N VAL A 44 8.30 -2.95 -7.91
CA VAL A 44 9.27 -2.82 -6.80
C VAL A 44 8.65 -2.05 -5.64
N ASN A 45 7.92 -0.97 -5.93
CA ASN A 45 7.26 -0.16 -4.92
C ASN A 45 5.80 -0.60 -4.75
N LEU A 46 5.43 -1.01 -3.53
CA LEU A 46 4.09 -1.49 -3.19
C LEU A 46 2.98 -0.46 -3.44
N VAL A 47 3.24 0.82 -3.16
CA VAL A 47 2.25 1.90 -3.35
C VAL A 47 2.00 2.15 -4.83
N ASP A 48 3.05 2.20 -5.64
CA ASP A 48 2.93 2.40 -7.09
C ASP A 48 2.21 1.22 -7.75
N TRP A 49 2.57 -0.01 -7.37
CA TRP A 49 1.87 -1.21 -7.82
C TRP A 49 0.40 -1.21 -7.42
N LEU A 50 0.05 -0.83 -6.19
CA LEU A 50 -1.34 -0.75 -5.77
C LEU A 50 -2.12 0.28 -6.61
N LYS A 51 -1.55 1.48 -6.82
CA LYS A 51 -2.19 2.52 -7.64
C LYS A 51 -2.46 2.01 -9.06
N MET A 52 -1.54 1.22 -9.62
CA MET A 52 -1.73 0.53 -10.91
C MET A 52 -2.87 -0.50 -10.87
N MET A 53 -2.89 -1.40 -9.88
CA MET A 53 -3.92 -2.45 -9.74
C MET A 53 -5.32 -1.85 -9.58
N VAL A 54 -5.46 -0.81 -8.76
CA VAL A 54 -6.72 -0.09 -8.56
C VAL A 54 -7.14 0.64 -9.85
N GLY A 55 -6.21 1.33 -10.52
CA GLY A 55 -6.47 2.00 -11.80
C GLY A 55 -6.94 1.04 -12.90
N ASN A 56 -6.40 -0.18 -12.93
CA ASN A 56 -6.77 -1.23 -13.87
C ASN A 56 -8.01 -2.04 -13.44
N LYS A 57 -8.67 -1.68 -12.33
CA LYS A 57 -9.85 -2.37 -11.76
C LYS A 57 -9.58 -3.79 -11.24
N HIS A 58 -8.35 -4.09 -10.89
CA HIS A 58 -7.91 -5.39 -10.35
C HIS A 58 -7.74 -5.34 -8.81
N ALA A 59 -8.51 -4.51 -8.11
CA ALA A 59 -8.34 -4.27 -6.68
C ALA A 59 -8.58 -5.53 -5.81
N GLU A 60 -9.31 -6.53 -6.28
CA GLU A 60 -9.51 -7.79 -5.55
C GLU A 60 -8.32 -8.75 -5.65
N GLU A 61 -7.46 -8.58 -6.67
CA GLU A 61 -6.26 -9.40 -6.90
C GLU A 61 -5.10 -9.01 -5.98
N VAL A 62 -5.23 -7.90 -5.23
CA VAL A 62 -4.17 -7.41 -4.36
C VAL A 62 -4.09 -8.16 -3.04
N VAL A 63 -5.14 -8.88 -2.67
CA VAL A 63 -5.24 -9.58 -1.38
C VAL A 63 -4.25 -10.74 -1.34
N ASP A 64 -3.52 -10.85 -0.22
CA ASP A 64 -2.61 -11.97 0.03
C ASP A 64 -3.31 -13.31 -0.24
N PRO A 65 -2.79 -14.16 -1.15
CA PRO A 65 -3.36 -15.48 -1.40
C PRO A 65 -3.31 -16.40 -0.16
N ASN A 66 -2.45 -16.12 0.82
CA ASN A 66 -2.30 -16.90 2.05
C ASN A 66 -3.14 -16.38 3.22
N ILE A 67 -3.95 -15.32 3.03
CA ILE A 67 -4.82 -14.83 4.10
C ILE A 67 -5.87 -15.89 4.45
N GLU A 68 -5.92 -16.30 5.72
CA GLU A 68 -6.77 -17.40 6.18
C GLU A 68 -8.26 -17.13 5.91
N THR A 69 -8.70 -15.90 6.19
CA THR A 69 -10.05 -15.45 5.90
C THR A 69 -9.99 -14.25 4.97
N ARG A 70 -10.43 -14.45 3.72
CA ARG A 70 -10.54 -13.34 2.78
C ARG A 70 -11.54 -12.30 3.27
N PRO A 71 -11.21 -11.00 3.19
CA PRO A 71 -12.14 -9.93 3.52
C PRO A 71 -13.30 -9.92 2.53
N SER A 72 -14.45 -9.41 2.96
CA SER A 72 -15.52 -9.05 2.02
C SER A 72 -15.05 -7.92 1.09
N THR A 73 -15.63 -7.84 -0.12
CA THR A 73 -15.35 -6.75 -1.07
C THR A 73 -15.54 -5.37 -0.44
N SER A 74 -16.51 -5.19 0.47
CA SER A 74 -16.74 -3.91 1.15
C SER A 74 -15.64 -3.59 2.17
N ALA A 75 -15.18 -4.58 2.94
CA ALA A 75 -14.07 -4.41 3.87
C ALA A 75 -12.77 -4.10 3.12
N LEU A 76 -12.47 -4.86 2.06
CA LEU A 76 -11.31 -4.62 1.21
C LEU A 76 -11.30 -3.20 0.64
N LYS A 77 -12.42 -2.77 0.03
CA LYS A 77 -12.54 -1.41 -0.51
C LYS A 77 -12.27 -0.34 0.56
N ARG A 78 -12.76 -0.52 1.78
CA ARG A 78 -12.50 0.42 2.89
C ARG A 78 -11.02 0.48 3.23
N VAL A 79 -10.37 -0.68 3.40
CA VAL A 79 -8.93 -0.75 3.71
C VAL A 79 -8.11 -0.09 2.61
N LEU A 80 -8.37 -0.42 1.34
CA LEU A 80 -7.63 0.15 0.22
C LEU A 80 -7.85 1.65 0.09
N LEU A 81 -9.08 2.15 0.27
CA LEU A 81 -9.36 3.58 0.25
C LEU A 81 -8.68 4.31 1.41
N THR A 82 -8.69 3.74 2.62
CA THR A 82 -7.98 4.31 3.77
C THR A 82 -6.49 4.36 3.52
N ALA A 83 -5.88 3.25 3.08
CA ALA A 83 -4.46 3.19 2.80
C ALA A 83 -4.06 4.18 1.67
N LEU A 84 -4.83 4.23 0.58
CA LEU A 84 -4.63 5.20 -0.50
C LEU A 84 -4.67 6.63 0.00
N ARG A 85 -5.60 6.98 0.89
CA ARG A 85 -5.67 8.33 1.49
C ARG A 85 -4.52 8.67 2.42
N CYS A 86 -3.86 7.65 2.99
CA CYS A 86 -2.67 7.83 3.82
C CYS A 86 -1.42 8.06 2.97
N VAL A 87 -1.34 7.48 1.77
CA VAL A 87 -0.14 7.47 0.91
C VAL A 87 -0.25 8.36 -0.34
N ASP A 88 -1.30 9.17 -0.42
CA ASP A 88 -1.49 10.20 -1.46
C ASP A 88 -0.93 11.56 -1.05
#